data_AF-A0A438FZQ1-F1
#
_entry.id   AF-A0A438FZQ1-F1
#
_cell.length_a   1.000
_cell.length_b   1.000
_cell.length_c   1.000
_cell.angle_alpha   90.00
_cell.angle_beta   90.00
_cell.angle_gamma   90.00
#
_symmetry.space_group_name_H-M   'P 1'
#
loop_
_entity.id
_entity.type
_entity.pdbx_description
1 polymer ?
#
loop_
_entity_poly.entity_id
_entity_poly.type
_entity_poly.pdbx_seq_one_letter_code
_entity_poly.pdbx_strand_id
1 'polypeptide(L)'
;MLQFLPDDLRSATVELVPYFADSFGNSSRIDYGTGHETNFAAWLYCLARLGLLKEEDYQALVSRVFVKYLELMRKLQFVYCLEPAGSHGVWGLDDYHFLPFIFGSSQLIDHKYMKPKSIHNQDILDNFSKEYMYISCIAFVKQVKKGLFAGHSPLLDDISGVANWNKVNSGMLKMYKAEVLEKVPIMQHFLFGWLIKWYDHC
;
A
#
# COMPACT_ATOMS: atom_id res chain seq x y z
N MET A 1 24.25 -5.23 -5.96
CA MET A 1 23.86 -6.64 -5.72
C MET A 1 23.34 -6.72 -4.29
N LEU A 2 22.23 -7.42 -4.04
CA LEU A 2 21.59 -7.48 -2.71
C LEU A 2 22.51 -8.25 -1.74
N GLN A 3 23.24 -7.53 -0.88
CA GLN A 3 24.30 -8.09 -0.03
C GLN A 3 23.79 -8.97 1.11
N PHE A 4 22.49 -8.93 1.41
CA PHE A 4 21.87 -9.73 2.47
C PHE A 4 21.44 -11.13 2.01
N LEU A 5 21.55 -11.45 0.71
CA LEU A 5 21.20 -12.77 0.20
C LEU A 5 22.34 -13.77 0.47
N PRO A 6 22.02 -14.97 1.00
CA PRO A 6 22.92 -16.11 1.03
C PRO A 6 23.47 -16.46 -0.36
N ASP A 7 24.66 -17.07 -0.40
CA ASP A 7 25.38 -17.37 -1.66
C ASP A 7 24.58 -18.29 -2.59
N ASP A 8 23.85 -19.26 -2.03
CA ASP A 8 22.99 -20.20 -2.74
C ASP A 8 21.75 -19.53 -3.36
N LEU A 9 21.33 -18.36 -2.86
CA LEU A 9 20.18 -17.61 -3.35
C LEU A 9 20.55 -16.42 -4.23
N ARG A 10 21.84 -16.21 -4.55
CA ARG A 10 22.28 -15.06 -5.37
C ARG A 10 21.64 -15.02 -6.75
N SER A 11 21.35 -16.18 -7.35
CA SER A 11 20.67 -16.27 -8.66
C SER A 11 19.27 -15.64 -8.64
N ALA A 12 18.59 -15.64 -7.49
CA ALA A 12 17.28 -15.01 -7.33
C ALA A 12 17.31 -13.48 -7.50
N THR A 13 18.49 -12.85 -7.39
CA THR A 13 18.69 -11.40 -7.59
C THR A 13 18.13 -10.93 -8.93
N VAL A 14 18.21 -11.77 -9.98
CA VAL A 14 17.72 -11.44 -11.33
C VAL A 14 16.22 -11.13 -11.33
N GLU A 15 15.44 -11.83 -10.51
CA GLU A 15 14.00 -11.61 -10.37
C GLU A 15 13.67 -10.63 -9.22
N LEU A 16 14.43 -10.62 -8.13
CA LEU A 16 14.18 -9.73 -6.99
C LEU A 16 14.43 -8.25 -7.31
N VAL A 17 15.51 -7.94 -8.03
CA VAL A 17 15.93 -6.55 -8.29
C VAL A 17 14.88 -5.77 -9.10
N PRO A 18 14.29 -6.33 -10.17
CA PRO A 18 13.23 -5.65 -10.90
C PRO A 18 12.04 -5.22 -10.04
N TYR A 19 11.51 -6.09 -9.17
CA TYR A 19 10.42 -5.72 -8.25
C TYR A 19 10.84 -4.58 -7.33
N PHE A 20 12.03 -4.66 -6.72
CA PHE A 20 12.52 -3.60 -5.84
C PHE A 20 12.75 -2.28 -6.58
N ALA A 21 13.39 -2.33 -7.75
CA ALA A 21 13.70 -1.13 -8.54
C ALA A 21 12.43 -0.40 -8.99
N ASP A 22 11.39 -1.15 -9.37
CA ASP A 22 10.11 -0.60 -9.81
C ASP A 22 9.15 -0.29 -8.64
N SER A 23 9.61 -0.39 -7.40
CA SER A 23 8.80 -0.08 -6.20
C SER A 23 8.67 1.41 -5.88
N PHE A 24 9.45 2.28 -6.53
CA PHE A 24 9.65 3.69 -6.12
C PHE A 24 9.14 4.72 -7.12
N GLY A 25 8.39 4.30 -8.14
CA GLY A 25 7.87 5.18 -9.20
C GLY A 25 8.63 5.03 -10.51
N ASN A 26 8.20 5.79 -11.51
CA ASN A 26 8.83 5.80 -12.83
C ASN A 26 9.68 7.04 -13.05
N SER A 27 10.96 6.85 -13.38
CA SER A 27 11.90 7.97 -13.57
C SER A 27 11.61 8.84 -14.79
N SER A 28 10.98 8.28 -15.84
CA SER A 28 10.71 9.02 -17.08
C SER A 28 9.41 9.81 -17.00
N ARG A 29 8.39 9.25 -16.34
CA ARG A 29 7.09 9.92 -16.13
C ARG A 29 7.05 10.77 -14.87
N ILE A 30 7.98 10.56 -13.94
CA ILE A 30 8.03 11.23 -12.63
C ILE A 30 6.69 11.00 -11.90
N ASP A 31 6.25 9.75 -11.88
CA ASP A 31 4.98 9.32 -11.29
C ASP A 31 5.16 8.17 -10.30
N TYR A 32 4.19 8.01 -9.41
CA TYR A 32 4.10 6.88 -8.48
C TYR A 32 2.64 6.52 -8.24
N GLY A 33 2.35 5.26 -7.94
CA GLY A 33 0.99 4.78 -7.69
C GLY A 33 0.95 3.35 -7.20
N THR A 34 -0.26 2.77 -7.18
CA THR A 34 -0.54 1.46 -6.58
C THR A 34 0.18 0.30 -7.25
N GLY A 35 0.53 0.41 -8.53
CA GLY A 35 1.37 -0.59 -9.22
C GLY A 35 2.77 -0.71 -8.61
N HIS A 36 3.41 0.44 -8.36
CA HIS A 36 4.72 0.49 -7.70
C HIS A 36 4.65 -0.02 -6.25
N GLU A 37 3.60 0.35 -5.52
CA GLU A 37 3.33 -0.21 -4.19
C GLU A 37 3.18 -1.75 -4.22
N THR A 38 2.51 -2.26 -5.25
CA THR A 38 2.31 -3.70 -5.46
C THR A 38 3.63 -4.40 -5.77
N ASN A 39 4.54 -3.77 -6.51
CA ASN A 39 5.91 -4.28 -6.71
C ASN A 39 6.69 -4.38 -5.40
N PHE A 40 6.53 -3.44 -4.46
CA PHE A 40 7.16 -3.54 -3.15
C PHE A 40 6.63 -4.72 -2.33
N ALA A 41 5.30 -4.92 -2.36
CA ALA A 41 4.68 -6.08 -1.73
C ALA A 41 5.11 -7.41 -2.39
N ALA A 42 5.23 -7.44 -3.72
CA ALA A 42 5.74 -8.58 -4.47
C ALA A 42 7.20 -8.90 -4.09
N TRP A 43 8.03 -7.88 -3.90
CA TRP A 43 9.40 -8.05 -3.43
C TRP A 43 9.45 -8.70 -2.04
N LEU A 44 8.66 -8.20 -1.07
CA LEU A 44 8.55 -8.81 0.27
C LEU A 44 8.04 -10.25 0.20
N TYR A 45 7.04 -10.51 -0.65
CA TYR A 45 6.51 -11.85 -0.89
C TYR A 45 7.57 -12.81 -1.45
N CYS A 46 8.38 -12.35 -2.41
CA CYS A 46 9.49 -13.13 -2.97
C CYS A 46 10.54 -13.48 -1.91
N LEU A 47 10.88 -12.56 -1.01
CA LEU A 47 11.79 -12.85 0.11
C LEU A 47 11.22 -13.91 1.07
N ALA A 48 9.92 -13.83 1.39
CA ALA A 48 9.26 -14.85 2.20
C ALA A 48 9.23 -16.22 1.48
N ARG A 49 8.96 -16.23 0.18
CA ARG A 49 8.95 -17.46 -0.64
C ARG A 49 10.32 -18.13 -0.77
N LEU A 50 11.39 -17.35 -0.70
CA LEU A 50 12.76 -17.87 -0.65
C LEU A 50 13.15 -18.40 0.74
N GLY A 51 12.26 -18.30 1.74
CA GLY A 51 12.52 -18.73 3.12
C GLY A 51 13.42 -17.79 3.92
N LEU A 52 13.70 -16.59 3.39
CA LEU A 52 14.51 -15.57 4.07
C LEU A 52 13.72 -14.87 5.19
N LEU A 53 12.40 -14.86 5.05
CA LEU A 53 11.46 -14.29 6.01
C LEU A 53 10.50 -15.40 6.41
N LYS A 54 10.27 -15.54 7.71
CA LYS A 54 9.37 -16.55 8.28
C LYS A 54 8.07 -15.89 8.73
N GLU A 55 7.07 -16.71 9.07
CA GLU A 55 5.78 -16.20 9.55
C GLU A 55 5.90 -15.29 10.78
N GLU A 56 6.88 -15.57 11.66
CA GLU A 56 7.22 -14.73 12.81
C GLU A 56 7.64 -13.30 12.42
N ASP A 57 8.15 -13.10 11.20
CA ASP A 57 8.58 -11.79 10.71
C ASP A 57 7.43 -10.99 10.09
N TYR A 58 6.32 -11.62 9.68
CA TYR A 58 5.29 -10.99 8.84
C TYR A 58 4.69 -9.72 9.46
N GLN A 59 4.47 -9.74 10.78
CA GLN A 59 3.98 -8.55 11.49
C GLN A 59 5.01 -7.41 11.47
N ALA A 60 6.30 -7.72 11.57
CA ALA A 60 7.38 -6.72 11.51
C ALA A 60 7.60 -6.21 10.08
N LEU A 61 7.37 -7.03 9.05
CA LEU A 61 7.40 -6.58 7.66
C LEU A 61 6.38 -5.46 7.43
N VAL A 62 5.17 -5.61 7.95
CA VAL A 62 4.15 -4.56 7.81
C VAL A 62 4.40 -3.39 8.77
N SER A 63 4.59 -3.66 10.07
CA SER A 63 4.64 -2.61 11.10
C SER A 63 5.98 -1.84 11.15
N ARG A 64 7.04 -2.34 10.50
CA ARG A 64 8.36 -1.68 10.45
C ARG A 64 8.81 -1.43 9.03
N VAL A 65 8.96 -2.47 8.21
CA VAL A 65 9.54 -2.33 6.86
C VAL A 65 8.62 -1.53 5.95
N PHE A 66 7.34 -1.90 5.89
CA PHE A 66 6.35 -1.21 5.06
C PHE A 66 6.06 0.20 5.58
N VAL A 67 6.06 0.43 6.90
CA VAL A 67 6.00 1.80 7.46
C VAL A 67 7.16 2.66 6.98
N LYS A 68 8.40 2.14 6.99
CA LYS A 68 9.57 2.88 6.46
C LYS A 68 9.49 3.12 4.96
N TYR A 69 8.95 2.17 4.22
CA TYR A 69 8.65 2.35 2.80
C TYR A 69 7.66 3.51 2.58
N LEU A 70 6.56 3.57 3.34
CA LEU A 70 5.59 4.66 3.24
C LEU A 70 6.17 6.03 3.63
N GLU A 71 6.98 6.09 4.68
CA GLU A 71 7.70 7.32 5.06
C GLU A 71 8.59 7.82 3.91
N LEU A 72 9.33 6.91 3.28
CA LEU A 72 10.16 7.22 2.12
C LEU A 72 9.30 7.69 0.94
N MET A 73 8.23 6.97 0.61
CA MET A 73 7.38 7.32 -0.53
C MET A 73 6.71 8.68 -0.35
N ARG A 74 6.20 8.99 0.86
CA ARG A 74 5.67 10.32 1.18
C ARG A 74 6.72 11.40 0.97
N LYS A 75 7.97 11.16 1.41
CA LYS A 75 9.08 12.10 1.17
C LYS A 75 9.34 12.30 -0.32
N LEU A 76 9.40 11.22 -1.10
CA LEU A 76 9.65 11.28 -2.55
C LEU A 76 8.52 12.03 -3.28
N GLN A 77 7.26 11.79 -2.92
CA GLN A 77 6.08 12.46 -3.48
C GLN A 77 6.19 13.99 -3.37
N PHE A 78 6.62 14.54 -2.23
CA PHE A 78 6.80 15.99 -2.10
C PHE A 78 8.11 16.52 -2.66
N VAL A 79 9.22 15.79 -2.46
CA VAL A 79 10.55 16.28 -2.88
C VAL A 79 10.63 16.37 -4.40
N TYR A 80 10.03 15.42 -5.11
CA TYR A 80 10.05 15.35 -6.56
C TYR A 80 8.73 15.71 -7.22
N CYS A 81 7.72 16.14 -6.45
CA CYS A 81 6.39 16.47 -6.94
C CYS A 81 5.82 15.37 -7.87
N LEU A 82 5.90 14.11 -7.42
CA LEU A 82 5.51 12.97 -8.25
C LEU A 82 4.05 13.10 -8.66
N GLU A 83 3.72 12.72 -9.89
CA GLU A 83 2.33 12.66 -10.33
C GLU A 83 1.67 11.35 -9.85
N PRO A 84 0.36 11.36 -9.51
CA PRO A 84 -0.39 10.14 -9.23
C PRO A 84 -0.53 9.24 -10.46
N ALA A 85 0.16 8.09 -10.47
CA ALA A 85 0.10 7.11 -11.55
C ALA A 85 -1.16 6.25 -11.45
N GLY A 86 -1.98 6.25 -12.51
CA GLY A 86 -3.20 5.44 -12.55
C GLY A 86 -4.29 5.88 -11.57
N SER A 87 -4.25 7.13 -11.11
CA SER A 87 -5.27 7.68 -10.21
C SER A 87 -6.65 7.73 -10.88
N HIS A 88 -7.67 7.33 -10.13
CA HIS A 88 -9.08 7.48 -10.51
C HIS A 88 -9.62 8.89 -10.19
N GLY A 89 -8.73 9.86 -9.95
CA GLY A 89 -9.06 11.19 -9.48
C GLY A 89 -9.78 11.13 -8.14
N VAL A 90 -10.86 11.88 -8.01
CA VAL A 90 -11.64 12.01 -6.76
C VAL A 90 -12.33 10.70 -6.35
N TRP A 91 -12.49 9.74 -7.28
CA TRP A 91 -13.09 8.43 -7.01
C TRP A 91 -12.06 7.34 -6.65
N GLY A 92 -10.77 7.68 -6.64
CA GLY A 92 -9.74 6.80 -6.10
C GLY A 92 -9.83 6.71 -4.58
N LEU A 93 -9.32 5.62 -4.02
CA LEU A 93 -9.19 5.48 -2.56
C LEU A 93 -8.23 6.53 -1.99
N ASP A 94 -7.07 6.67 -2.63
CA ASP A 94 -6.03 7.65 -2.37
C ASP A 94 -5.26 7.87 -3.67
N ASP A 95 -4.50 8.96 -3.76
CA ASP A 95 -3.77 9.30 -4.99
C ASP A 95 -2.64 8.31 -5.27
N TYR A 96 -2.04 7.72 -4.23
CA TYR A 96 -0.79 6.96 -4.36
C TYR A 96 -0.86 5.55 -3.77
N HIS A 97 -1.63 5.35 -2.69
CA HIS A 97 -1.50 4.19 -1.83
C HIS A 97 -2.81 3.41 -1.66
N PHE A 98 -2.73 2.08 -1.54
CA PHE A 98 -3.88 1.23 -1.26
C PHE A 98 -3.61 0.28 -0.08
N LEU A 99 -2.49 -0.44 -0.10
CA LEU A 99 -2.12 -1.43 0.91
C LEU A 99 -2.11 -0.88 2.36
N PRO A 100 -1.71 0.38 2.64
CA PRO A 100 -1.78 0.92 4.00
C PRO A 100 -3.19 0.92 4.59
N PHE A 101 -4.21 1.09 3.75
CA PHE A 101 -5.60 1.04 4.20
C PHE A 101 -6.06 -0.39 4.46
N ILE A 102 -5.55 -1.39 3.73
CA ILE A 102 -5.78 -2.81 4.05
C ILE A 102 -5.12 -3.17 5.38
N PHE A 103 -3.81 -2.92 5.51
CA PHE A 103 -3.09 -3.27 6.72
C PHE A 103 -3.60 -2.49 7.93
N GLY A 104 -3.85 -1.19 7.76
CA GLY A 104 -4.35 -0.33 8.82
C GLY A 104 -5.77 -0.68 9.27
N SER A 105 -6.66 -1.09 8.36
CA SER A 105 -8.00 -1.54 8.75
C SER A 105 -7.94 -2.86 9.51
N SER A 106 -7.00 -3.75 9.17
CA SER A 106 -6.73 -4.99 9.91
C SER A 106 -6.28 -4.71 11.35
N GLN A 107 -5.39 -3.72 11.55
CA GLN A 107 -4.94 -3.30 12.89
C GLN A 107 -6.09 -2.83 13.80
N LEU A 108 -7.21 -2.40 13.22
CA LEU A 108 -8.35 -1.81 13.92
C LEU A 108 -9.53 -2.79 14.07
N ILE A 109 -9.41 -4.03 13.59
CA ILE A 109 -10.42 -5.07 13.81
C ILE A 109 -10.64 -5.27 15.31
N ASP A 110 -11.92 -5.35 15.71
CA ASP A 110 -12.37 -5.47 17.10
C ASP A 110 -11.88 -4.38 18.07
N HIS A 111 -11.38 -3.25 17.55
CA HIS A 111 -10.99 -2.14 18.38
C HIS A 111 -12.20 -1.60 19.17
N LYS A 112 -12.03 -1.49 20.50
CA LYS A 112 -13.12 -1.20 21.45
C LYS A 112 -13.81 0.14 21.18
N TYR A 113 -13.03 1.18 20.92
CA TYR A 113 -13.52 2.56 20.83
C TYR A 113 -13.50 3.13 19.40
N MET A 114 -12.37 3.05 18.70
CA MET A 114 -12.24 3.51 17.32
C MET A 114 -13.07 2.67 16.34
N LYS A 115 -13.98 3.33 15.61
CA LYS A 115 -14.82 2.75 14.55
C LYS A 115 -14.47 3.44 13.21
N PRO A 116 -14.92 2.95 12.05
CA PRO A 116 -14.62 3.60 10.77
C PRO A 116 -14.97 5.10 10.74
N LYS A 117 -16.10 5.51 11.32
CA LYS A 117 -16.48 6.93 11.45
C LYS A 117 -15.51 7.79 12.26
N SER A 118 -14.64 7.18 13.07
CA SER A 118 -13.68 7.89 13.93
C SER A 118 -12.63 8.66 13.14
N ILE A 119 -12.46 8.37 11.84
CA ILE A 119 -11.55 9.10 10.95
C ILE A 119 -11.92 10.60 10.81
N HIS A 120 -13.14 10.97 11.20
CA HIS A 120 -13.63 12.36 11.22
C HIS A 120 -13.30 13.12 12.49
N ASN A 121 -12.90 12.43 13.55
CA ASN A 121 -12.56 13.05 14.82
C ASN A 121 -11.08 13.47 14.82
N GLN A 122 -10.82 14.78 14.88
CA GLN A 122 -9.47 15.34 14.83
C GLN A 122 -8.60 14.90 16.02
N ASP A 123 -9.15 14.80 17.23
CA ASP A 123 -8.41 14.34 18.41
C ASP A 123 -7.91 12.91 18.22
N ILE A 124 -8.70 12.05 17.56
CA ILE A 124 -8.28 10.68 17.25
C ILE A 124 -7.12 10.69 16.25
N LEU A 125 -7.18 11.54 15.22
CA LEU A 125 -6.11 11.64 14.23
C LEU A 125 -4.82 12.15 14.87
N ASP A 126 -4.90 13.18 15.70
CA ASP A 126 -3.73 13.81 16.30
C ASP A 126 -3.01 12.89 17.30
N ASN A 127 -3.78 12.12 18.08
CA ASN A 127 -3.22 11.23 19.09
C ASN A 127 -2.77 9.87 18.54
N PHE A 128 -3.48 9.31 17.56
CA PHE A 128 -3.29 7.90 17.14
C PHE A 128 -2.68 7.71 15.75
N SER A 129 -2.39 8.78 15.00
CA SER A 129 -1.80 8.70 13.65
C SER A 129 -0.38 8.10 13.62
N LYS A 130 0.31 8.06 14.77
CA LYS A 130 1.62 7.41 14.91
C LYS A 130 1.52 5.92 15.27
N GLU A 131 0.36 5.46 15.72
CA GLU A 131 0.14 4.10 16.20
C GLU A 131 -0.57 3.23 15.16
N TYR A 132 -1.54 3.80 14.43
CA TYR A 132 -2.38 3.07 13.47
C TYR A 132 -2.17 3.56 12.05
N MET A 133 -1.83 2.64 11.14
CA MET A 133 -1.49 2.95 9.76
C MET A 133 -2.65 3.59 9.00
N TYR A 134 -3.89 3.12 9.21
CA TYR A 134 -5.08 3.70 8.58
C TYR A 134 -5.26 5.16 9.01
N ILE A 135 -5.12 5.42 10.31
CA ILE A 135 -5.27 6.76 10.89
C ILE A 135 -4.14 7.67 10.40
N SER A 136 -2.91 7.16 10.29
CA SER A 136 -1.78 7.85 9.66
C SER A 136 -2.08 8.31 8.24
N CYS A 137 -2.67 7.43 7.42
CA CYS A 137 -3.04 7.77 6.04
C CYS A 137 -4.15 8.83 5.99
N ILE A 138 -5.18 8.73 6.82
CA ILE A 138 -6.23 9.77 6.86
C ILE A 138 -5.66 11.12 7.30
N ALA A 139 -4.83 11.14 8.34
CA ALA A 139 -4.19 12.37 8.82
C ALA A 139 -3.36 13.01 7.71
N PHE A 140 -2.61 12.19 6.96
CA PHE A 140 -1.85 12.64 5.81
C PHE A 140 -2.74 13.23 4.70
N VAL A 141 -3.81 12.53 4.30
CA VAL A 141 -4.75 13.02 3.26
C VAL A 141 -5.34 14.37 3.66
N LYS A 142 -5.81 14.52 4.90
CA LYS A 142 -6.38 15.78 5.42
C LYS A 142 -5.33 16.90 5.55
N GLN A 143 -4.08 16.56 5.78
CA GLN A 143 -2.99 17.53 5.80
C GLN A 143 -2.73 18.10 4.40
N VAL A 144 -2.73 17.23 3.38
CA VAL A 144 -2.37 17.58 1.99
C VAL A 144 -3.53 18.21 1.24
N LYS A 145 -4.71 17.60 1.28
CA LYS A 145 -5.90 18.06 0.57
C LYS A 145 -6.70 19.00 1.48
N LYS A 146 -6.96 20.22 1.01
CA LYS A 146 -7.73 21.24 1.75
C LYS A 146 -9.20 21.20 1.36
N GLY A 147 -10.07 21.53 2.31
CA GLY A 147 -11.52 21.58 2.13
C GLY A 147 -12.25 20.48 2.90
N LEU A 148 -13.51 20.25 2.52
CA LEU A 148 -14.32 19.20 3.11
C LEU A 148 -13.80 17.82 2.67
N PHE A 149 -13.65 16.90 3.62
CA PHE A 149 -13.12 15.57 3.36
C PHE A 149 -13.94 14.81 2.30
N ALA A 150 -15.27 14.84 2.42
CA ALA A 150 -16.20 14.28 1.43
C ALA A 150 -16.06 14.92 0.03
N GLY A 151 -15.53 16.13 -0.08
CA GLY A 151 -15.35 16.82 -1.36
C GLY A 151 -14.12 16.35 -2.14
N HIS A 152 -13.03 16.03 -1.45
CA HIS A 152 -11.77 15.64 -2.10
C HIS A 152 -11.44 14.14 -1.97
N SER A 153 -12.11 13.43 -1.06
CA SER A 153 -11.93 12.00 -0.79
C SER A 153 -13.26 11.31 -0.47
N PRO A 154 -14.29 11.42 -1.34
CA PRO A 154 -15.62 10.87 -1.09
C PRO A 154 -15.61 9.37 -0.84
N LEU A 155 -14.74 8.59 -1.49
CA LEU A 155 -14.71 7.15 -1.27
C LEU A 155 -14.25 6.78 0.15
N LEU A 156 -13.24 7.46 0.69
CA LEU A 156 -12.83 7.28 2.08
C LEU A 156 -13.91 7.76 3.06
N ASP A 157 -14.64 8.82 2.69
CA ASP A 157 -15.77 9.34 3.47
C ASP A 157 -16.92 8.32 3.53
N ASP A 158 -17.32 7.74 2.39
CA ASP A 158 -18.35 6.70 2.31
C ASP A 158 -17.95 5.44 3.09
N ILE A 159 -16.69 5.02 2.97
CA ILE A 159 -16.16 3.87 3.72
C ILE A 159 -16.20 4.10 5.24
N SER A 160 -16.11 5.35 5.70
CA SER A 160 -16.26 5.70 7.11
C SER A 160 -17.66 5.39 7.67
N GLY A 161 -18.67 5.30 6.80
CA GLY A 161 -20.03 4.91 7.13
C GLY A 161 -20.21 3.40 7.35
N VAL A 162 -19.21 2.58 7.04
CA VAL A 162 -19.27 1.12 7.25
C VAL A 162 -19.28 0.79 8.75
N ALA A 163 -20.10 -0.21 9.12
CA ALA A 163 -20.40 -0.52 10.51
C ALA A 163 -19.19 -0.90 11.38
N ASN A 164 -18.20 -1.59 10.84
CA ASN A 164 -17.02 -2.06 11.58
C ASN A 164 -15.80 -2.28 10.67
N TRP A 165 -14.62 -2.32 11.29
CA TRP A 165 -13.34 -2.47 10.59
C TRP A 165 -13.16 -3.81 9.89
N ASN A 166 -13.77 -4.89 10.38
CA ASN A 166 -13.72 -6.19 9.69
C ASN A 166 -14.42 -6.11 8.31
N LYS A 167 -15.58 -5.46 8.24
CA LYS A 167 -16.28 -5.19 6.96
C LYS A 167 -15.47 -4.25 6.06
N VAL A 168 -14.86 -3.20 6.63
CA VAL A 168 -13.96 -2.32 5.88
C VAL A 168 -12.81 -3.12 5.27
N ASN A 169 -12.08 -3.91 6.07
CA ASN A 169 -10.93 -4.69 5.61
C ASN A 169 -11.32 -5.69 4.52
N SER A 170 -12.42 -6.43 4.73
CA SER A 170 -12.95 -7.35 3.73
C SER A 170 -13.34 -6.65 2.42
N GLY A 171 -13.92 -5.44 2.51
CA GLY A 171 -14.24 -4.60 1.37
C GLY A 171 -12.98 -4.11 0.64
N MET A 172 -11.98 -3.63 1.38
CA MET A 172 -10.71 -3.16 0.85
C MET A 172 -9.95 -4.26 0.10
N LEU A 173 -9.95 -5.51 0.60
CA LEU A 173 -9.33 -6.63 -0.10
C LEU A 173 -10.01 -6.91 -1.44
N LYS A 174 -11.35 -6.88 -1.50
CA LYS A 174 -12.10 -7.04 -2.75
C LYS A 174 -11.84 -5.89 -3.71
N MET A 175 -11.81 -4.67 -3.20
CA MET A 175 -11.55 -3.47 -3.99
C MET A 175 -10.11 -3.46 -4.52
N TYR A 176 -9.11 -3.86 -3.75
CA TYR A 176 -7.73 -3.98 -4.23
C TYR A 176 -7.60 -5.00 -5.36
N LYS A 177 -8.31 -6.13 -5.26
CA LYS A 177 -8.37 -7.09 -6.35
C LYS A 177 -8.94 -6.44 -7.63
N ALA A 178 -10.11 -5.83 -7.53
CA ALA A 178 -10.82 -5.28 -8.70
C ALA A 178 -10.16 -4.02 -9.28
N GLU A 179 -9.67 -3.12 -8.43
CA GLU A 179 -9.18 -1.79 -8.79
C GLU A 179 -7.65 -1.69 -8.90
N VAL A 180 -6.91 -2.73 -8.50
CA VAL A 180 -5.45 -2.79 -8.69
C VAL A 180 -5.06 -4.04 -9.48
N LEU A 181 -5.31 -5.23 -8.92
CA LEU A 181 -4.80 -6.49 -9.49
C LEU A 181 -5.51 -6.95 -10.79
N GLU A 182 -6.73 -6.51 -11.03
CA GLU A 182 -7.50 -6.82 -12.25
C GLU A 182 -7.50 -5.65 -13.25
N LYS A 183 -6.82 -4.53 -12.93
CA LYS A 183 -6.73 -3.37 -13.82
C LYS A 183 -5.53 -3.50 -14.74
N VAL A 184 -5.81 -3.70 -16.03
CA VAL A 184 -4.78 -3.74 -17.08
C VAL A 184 -3.83 -2.53 -17.05
N PRO A 185 -4.29 -1.26 -16.93
CA PRO A 185 -3.36 -0.12 -16.90
C PRO A 185 -2.31 -0.17 -15.79
N ILE A 186 -2.62 -0.86 -14.69
CA ILE A 186 -1.72 -1.04 -13.54
C ILE A 186 -0.87 -2.30 -13.75
N MET A 187 -1.53 -3.45 -13.96
CA MET A 187 -0.87 -4.76 -13.98
C MET A 187 -0.13 -5.09 -15.27
N GLN A 188 -0.31 -4.33 -16.36
CA GLN A 188 0.49 -4.46 -17.57
C GLN A 188 2.00 -4.26 -17.35
N HIS A 189 2.38 -3.59 -16.25
CA HIS A 189 3.77 -3.36 -15.87
C HIS A 189 4.30 -4.38 -14.85
N PHE A 190 3.45 -5.28 -14.35
CA PHE A 190 3.83 -6.27 -13.36
C PHE A 190 4.65 -7.40 -14.02
N LEU A 191 5.78 -7.72 -13.41
CA LEU A 191 6.69 -8.73 -13.94
C LEU A 191 6.37 -10.12 -13.38
N PHE A 192 6.66 -11.15 -14.18
CA PHE A 192 6.54 -12.54 -13.80
C PHE A 192 7.88 -13.25 -13.98
N GLY A 193 8.14 -14.24 -13.13
CA GLY A 193 9.35 -15.03 -13.13
C GLY A 193 9.14 -16.42 -12.57
N TRP A 194 10.19 -17.02 -12.00
CA TRP A 194 10.12 -18.36 -11.45
C TRP A 194 9.60 -18.37 -10.02
N LEU A 195 9.80 -17.27 -9.27
CA LEU A 195 9.09 -17.04 -8.03
C LEU A 195 7.65 -16.77 -8.41
N ILE A 196 7.30 -15.57 -8.90
CA ILE A 196 5.92 -15.23 -9.26
C ILE A 196 5.61 -15.71 -10.67
N LYS A 197 5.10 -16.92 -10.79
CA LYS A 197 4.77 -17.52 -12.08
C LYS A 197 3.53 -16.90 -12.69
N TRP A 198 3.60 -16.66 -13.99
CA TRP A 198 2.42 -16.51 -14.83
C TRP A 198 1.79 -17.89 -15.05
N TYR A 199 0.49 -18.00 -14.83
CA TYR A 199 -0.27 -19.20 -15.16
C TYR A 199 -1.24 -18.84 -16.28
N ASP A 200 -1.02 -19.41 -17.46
CA ASP A 200 -2.03 -19.36 -18.51
C ASP A 200 -3.22 -20.22 -18.08
N HIS A 201 -4.39 -19.59 -17.97
CA HIS A 201 -5.65 -20.30 -17.99
C HIS A 201 -6.02 -20.58 -19.45
N CYS A 202 -5.30 -21.53 -20.08
CA CYS A 202 -5.79 -22.21 -21.28
C CYS A 202 -6.70 -23.38 -20.87
#